data_AF-A0A382UR89-F1
#
_entry.id   AF-A0A382UR89-F1
#
_cell.length_a   1.000
_cell.length_b   1.000
_cell.length_c   1.000
_cell.angle_alpha   90.00
_cell.angle_beta   90.00
_cell.angle_gamma   90.00
#
_symmetry.space_group_name_H-M   'P 1'
#
loop_
_entity.id
_entity.type
_entity.pdbx_description
1 polymer ?
#
loop_
_entity_poly.entity_id
_entity_poly.type
_entity_poly.pdbx_seq_one_letter_code
_entity_poly.pdbx_strand_id
1 'polypeptide(L)' 'MIRSLILSTLLLIFLAGCSLFGDDKEVKGPVADGLTPKALYELAEDKFSSGSIEQGIEQLEVILAAYPG' A
#
# COMPACT_ATOMS: atom_id res chain seq x y z
N MET A 1 14.25 40.85 -15.81
CA MET A 1 14.70 39.85 -14.80
C MET A 1 13.54 38.98 -14.29
N ILE A 2 12.40 39.56 -13.92
CA ILE A 2 11.23 38.84 -13.37
C ILE A 2 10.66 37.76 -14.32
N ARG A 3 10.62 38.02 -15.63
CA ARG A 3 10.09 37.05 -16.63
C ARG A 3 10.91 35.75 -16.73
N SER A 4 12.23 35.83 -16.54
CA SER A 4 13.11 34.65 -16.53
C SER A 4 12.88 33.82 -15.27
N LEU A 5 12.66 34.50 -14.14
CA LEU A 5 12.44 33.86 -12.85
C LEU A 5 11.14 33.05 -12.82
N ILE A 6 10.09 33.56 -13.49
CA ILE A 6 8.80 32.86 -13.66
C ILE A 6 8.95 31.59 -14.52
N LEU A 7 9.73 31.66 -15.60
CA LEU A 7 9.97 30.48 -16.46
C LEU A 7 10.73 29.39 -15.71
N SER A 8 11.72 29.78 -14.90
CA SER A 8 12.49 28.83 -14.08
C SER A 8 11.64 28.16 -13.00
N THR A 9 10.74 28.89 -12.35
CA THR A 9 9.86 28.30 -11.32
C THR A 9 8.84 27.34 -11.92
N LEU A 10 8.24 27.65 -13.08
CA LEU A 10 7.34 26.71 -13.75
C LEU A 10 8.05 25.42 -14.18
N LEU A 11 9.29 25.52 -14.67
CA LEU A 11 10.07 24.34 -15.06
C LEU A 11 10.39 23.44 -13.87
N LEU A 12 10.71 24.04 -12.71
CA LEU A 12 10.99 23.30 -11.48
C LEU A 12 9.74 22.59 -10.95
N ILE A 13 8.56 23.20 -11.05
CA ILE A 13 7.28 22.57 -10.67
C ILE A 13 6.94 21.42 -11.63
N PHE A 14 7.28 21.55 -12.91
CA PHE A 14 7.04 20.50 -13.91
C PHE A 14 8.02 19.32 -13.78
N LEU A 15 9.28 19.59 -13.42
CA LEU A 15 10.30 18.56 -13.15
C LEU A 15 10.09 17.88 -11.79
N ALA A 16 9.59 18.60 -10.79
CA ALA A 16 9.06 18.05 -9.56
C ALA A 16 7.69 17.42 -9.85
N GLY A 17 7.68 16.37 -10.68
CA GLY A 17 6.47 15.62 -11.04
C GLY A 17 5.61 15.35 -9.81
N CYS A 18 4.28 15.40 -10.01
CA CYS A 18 3.16 15.38 -9.05
C CYS A 18 3.24 14.39 -7.86
N SER A 19 4.30 14.45 -7.06
CA SER A 19 4.52 13.58 -5.90
C SER A 19 4.27 14.32 -4.58
N LEU A 20 3.83 15.58 -4.62
CA LEU A 20 3.50 16.34 -3.40
C LEU A 20 2.20 15.86 -2.74
N PHE A 21 1.42 15.03 -3.42
CA PHE A 21 0.23 14.39 -2.87
C PHE A 21 0.34 12.87 -3.04
N GLY A 22 1.41 12.31 -2.47
CA GLY A 22 1.41 10.91 -2.06
C GLY A 22 0.41 10.82 -0.92
N ASP A 23 -0.77 10.30 -1.24
CA ASP A 23 -1.83 10.00 -0.29
C ASP A 23 -1.24 9.34 0.95
N ASP A 24 -1.68 9.79 2.12
CA ASP A 24 -1.38 9.24 3.45
C ASP A 24 -2.07 7.86 3.57
N LYS A 25 -1.86 6.99 2.58
CA LYS A 25 -2.13 5.58 2.75
C LYS A 25 -0.98 5.12 3.61
N GLU A 26 -1.28 5.03 4.90
CA GLU A 26 -0.64 4.19 5.91
C GLU A 26 0.48 3.39 5.26
N VAL A 27 1.72 3.62 5.71
CA VAL A 27 2.87 2.78 5.38
C VAL A 27 2.43 1.33 5.57
N LYS A 28 1.90 0.71 4.51
CA LYS A 28 1.51 -0.68 4.52
C LYS A 28 2.86 -1.33 4.57
N GLY A 29 3.24 -1.79 5.77
CA GLY A 29 4.37 -2.66 5.97
C GLY A 29 4.29 -3.81 4.94
N PRO A 30 5.37 -4.59 4.76
CA PRO A 30 5.36 -5.72 3.84
C PRO A 30 4.00 -6.43 3.94
N VAL A 31 3.19 -6.37 2.87
CA VAL A 31 1.73 -6.60 2.93
C VAL A 31 1.39 -7.98 3.51
N ALA A 32 2.37 -8.89 3.52
CA ALA A 32 2.29 -10.23 4.08
C ALA A 32 3.49 -10.60 4.97
N ASP A 33 4.27 -9.65 5.50
CA ASP A 33 5.51 -9.91 6.26
C ASP A 33 6.52 -10.82 5.53
N GLY A 34 6.46 -10.87 4.20
CA GLY A 34 7.26 -11.77 3.37
C GLY A 34 6.83 -13.24 3.41
N LEU A 35 5.68 -13.55 4.02
CA LEU A 35 5.10 -14.88 4.04
C LEU A 35 4.58 -15.27 2.65
N THR A 36 4.71 -16.56 2.35
CA THR A 36 4.11 -17.13 1.14
C THR A 36 2.58 -17.17 1.24
N PRO A 37 1.85 -17.18 0.11
CA PRO A 37 0.38 -17.26 0.13
C PRO A 37 -0.14 -18.43 0.97
N LYS A 38 0.51 -19.60 0.89
CA LYS A 38 0.13 -20.80 1.65
C LYS A 38 0.16 -20.55 3.16
N ALA A 39 1.22 -19.93 3.66
CA ALA A 39 1.37 -19.64 5.08
C ALA A 39 0.32 -18.63 5.57
N LEU A 40 -0.08 -17.67 4.74
CA LEU A 40 -1.14 -16.73 5.07
C LEU A 40 -2.52 -17.40 5.11
N TYR A 41 -2.78 -18.36 4.21
CA TYR A 41 -4.02 -19.14 4.24
C TYR A 41 -4.11 -20.03 5.49
N GLU A 42 -3.00 -20.65 5.90
CA GLU A 42 -2.94 -21.42 7.16
C GLU A 42 -3.23 -20.52 8.37
N LEU A 43 -2.69 -19.29 8.40
CA LEU A 43 -2.98 -18.33 9.46
C LEU A 43 -4.47 -17.92 9.49
N ALA A 44 -5.10 -17.78 8.33
CA ALA A 44 -6.54 -17.49 8.26
C ALA A 44 -7.38 -18.68 8.77
N GLU A 45 -6.99 -19.92 8.45
CA GLU A 45 -7.64 -21.13 8.92
C GLU A 45 -7.57 -21.27 10.45
N ASP A 46 -6.43 -20.92 11.06
CA ASP A 46 -6.28 -20.88 12.52
C ASP A 46 -7.24 -19.86 13.17
N LYS A 47 -7.44 -18.69 12.54
CA LYS A 47 -8.40 -17.66 13.01
C LYS A 47 -9.85 -18.12 12.90
N PHE A 48 -10.20 -18.83 11.82
CA PHE A 48 -11.54 -19.42 11.69
C PHE A 48 -11.75 -20.53 12.72
N SER A 49 -10.74 -21.36 12.95
CA SER A 49 -10.75 -22.44 13.93
C SER A 49 -10.86 -21.93 15.37
N SER A 50 -10.32 -20.74 15.67
CA SER A 50 -10.47 -20.06 16.96
C SER A 50 -11.83 -19.35 17.12
N GLY A 51 -12.74 -19.48 16.15
CA GLY A 51 -14.05 -18.82 16.15
C GLY A 51 -14.00 -17.32 15.85
N SER A 52 -12.83 -16.79 15.47
CA SER A 52 -12.62 -15.38 15.16
C SER A 52 -12.84 -15.12 13.66
N ILE A 53 -14.10 -15.19 13.25
CA ILE A 53 -14.50 -15.11 11.83
C ILE A 53 -14.05 -13.78 11.21
N GLU A 54 -14.28 -12.65 11.88
CA GLU A 54 -13.90 -11.33 11.38
C GLU A 54 -12.39 -11.22 11.11
N GLN A 55 -11.56 -11.70 12.04
CA GLN A 55 -10.11 -11.68 11.89
C GLN A 55 -9.63 -12.60 10.76
N GLY A 56 -10.32 -13.72 10.52
CA GLY A 56 -10.04 -14.59 9.39
C GLY A 56 -10.37 -13.93 8.05
N ILE A 57 -11.46 -13.15 7.99
CA ILE A 57 -11.84 -12.37 6.80
C ILE A 57 -10.81 -11.28 6.51
N GLU A 58 -10.42 -10.50 7.52
CA GLU A 58 -9.38 -9.47 7.39
C GLU A 58 -8.07 -10.07 6.83
N GLN A 59 -7.67 -11.26 7.32
CA GLN A 59 -6.49 -11.96 6.83
C GLN A 59 -6.61 -12.34 5.34
N LEU A 60 -7.80 -12.72 4.88
CA LEU A 60 -8.05 -13.02 3.47
C LEU A 60 -7.98 -11.76 2.58
N GLU A 61 -8.46 -10.62 3.07
CA GLU A 61 -8.34 -9.34 2.36
C GLU A 61 -6.88 -8.92 2.18
N VAL A 62 -6.06 -9.17 3.21
CA VAL A 62 -4.61 -8.97 3.14
C VAL A 62 -3.96 -9.85 2.07
N ILE A 63 -4.37 -11.12 1.98
CA ILE A 63 -3.88 -12.05 0.94
C ILE A 63 -4.25 -11.55 -0.47
N LEU A 64 -5.50 -11.11 -0.67
CA LEU A 64 -5.97 -10.58 -1.94
C LEU A 64 -5.22 -9.31 -2.36
N ALA A 65 -4.87 -8.45 -1.39
CA ALA A 65 -4.09 -7.25 -1.63
C ALA A 65 -2.62 -7.56 -1.95
N ALA A 66 -2.03 -8.57 -1.31
CA ALA A 66 -0.64 -8.97 -1.53
C ALA A 66 -0.43 -9.73 -2.84
N TYR A 67 -1.40 -10.54 -3.26
CA TYR A 67 -1.32 -11.41 -4.43
C TYR A 67 -2.54 -11.25 -5.35
N PRO A 68 -2.68 -10.09 -6.00
CA PRO A 68 -3.65 -9.94 -7.09
C PRO A 68 -3.21 -10.84 -8.26
N GLY A 69 -4.15 -11.59 -8.83
CA GLY A 69 -3.91 -12.56 -9.91
C GLY A 69 -3.22 -12.00 -11.14
#